data_AF-A0A741P1Z0-F1
#
_entry.id   AF-A0A741P1Z0-F1
#
_cell.length_a   1.000
_cell.length_b   1.000
_cell.length_c   1.000
_cell.angle_alpha   90.00
_cell.angle_beta   90.00
_cell.angle_gamma   90.00
#
_symmetry.space_group_name_H-M   'P 1'
#
loop_
_entity.id
_entity.type
_entity.pdbx_description
1 polymer ?
#
loop_
_entity_poly.entity_id
_entity_poly.type
_entity_poly.pdbx_seq_one_letter_code
_entity_poly.pdbx_strand_id
1 'polypeptide(L)'
;FELIDKPISKDKNINRTAKFKQMKWRRDSFPERNVVYVEIQRTVPAGELTKFNKFLSGDSIQFEVKNLNPDTIKYCTAVLDKKIEDYKCVINKNDPTSRMFVGKALNGSGYSQFHFGAGEASIIDTIDRIENATDNSLILVEEIENGLHPVAVRLFVNYLTNVAKRKKLQIIFTTHSQDAVNELEPEAVWASINKKVWNGKLSIESLRAITGQKVNSKVIYVEDSFAKEWVENAIDRYLPKLASTIKVYTAGGYPSVVKVSQYHNENPTINYPSIALVDGDIKGRQGTKELPENAMFIGDDYPDAIVYHYIAKNIEEHASVLRQRCLLTRFDAEKIKAAVE
;
A
#
# COMPACT_ATOMS: atom_id res chain seq x y z
N PHE A 1 -26.92 1.86 -4.91
CA PHE A 1 -25.77 1.20 -4.27
C PHE A 1 -26.31 0.19 -3.27
N GLU A 2 -25.59 -0.90 -3.08
CA GLU A 2 -25.99 -1.97 -2.16
C GLU A 2 -25.41 -1.72 -0.76
N LEU A 3 -26.20 -2.00 0.26
CA LEU A 3 -25.82 -1.93 1.67
C LEU A 3 -26.08 -3.27 2.35
N ILE A 4 -25.20 -3.62 3.29
CA ILE A 4 -25.43 -4.73 4.22
C ILE A 4 -25.90 -4.12 5.53
N ASP A 5 -27.14 -4.42 5.91
CA ASP A 5 -27.75 -3.98 7.16
C ASP A 5 -28.44 -5.18 7.80
N LYS A 6 -27.67 -5.93 8.59
CA LYS A 6 -28.12 -7.18 9.21
C LYS A 6 -29.28 -7.00 10.19
N PRO A 7 -29.39 -5.88 10.94
CA PRO A 7 -30.59 -5.57 11.72
C PRO A 7 -31.87 -5.48 10.87
N ILE A 8 -31.81 -4.88 9.67
CA ILE A 8 -32.99 -4.75 8.79
C ILE A 8 -33.23 -6.02 7.98
N SER A 9 -32.17 -6.69 7.51
CA SER A 9 -32.25 -7.87 6.66
C SER A 9 -31.01 -8.75 6.86
N LYS A 10 -31.19 -9.93 7.46
CA LYS A 10 -30.08 -10.84 7.79
C LYS A 10 -29.42 -11.47 6.56
N ASP A 11 -30.20 -11.74 5.52
CA ASP A 11 -29.78 -12.60 4.39
C ASP A 11 -29.82 -11.90 3.02
N LYS A 12 -30.14 -10.59 2.98
CA LYS A 12 -30.22 -9.84 1.71
C LYS A 12 -29.53 -8.49 1.82
N ASN A 13 -28.82 -8.15 0.75
CA ASN A 13 -28.35 -6.79 0.52
C ASN A 13 -29.55 -5.87 0.29
N ILE A 14 -29.49 -4.67 0.85
CA ILE A 14 -30.51 -3.64 0.68
C ILE A 14 -30.04 -2.68 -0.39
N ASN A 15 -30.86 -2.55 -1.45
CA ASN A 15 -30.63 -1.53 -2.46
C ASN A 15 -31.09 -0.16 -1.96
N ARG A 16 -30.18 0.82 -1.96
CA ARG A 16 -30.49 2.22 -1.63
C ARG A 16 -30.03 3.17 -2.74
N THR A 17 -30.69 4.31 -2.82
CA THR A 17 -30.37 5.39 -3.77
C THR A 17 -29.95 6.62 -2.99
N ALA A 18 -28.72 7.09 -3.20
CA ALA A 18 -28.28 8.38 -2.68
C ALA A 18 -28.66 9.42 -3.73
N LYS A 19 -29.47 10.40 -3.35
CA LYS A 19 -29.83 11.52 -4.23
C LYS A 19 -29.04 12.75 -3.80
N PHE A 20 -28.24 13.30 -4.71
CA PHE A 20 -27.54 14.55 -4.53
C PHE A 20 -28.42 15.70 -5.05
N LYS A 21 -29.40 16.14 -4.26
CA LYS A 21 -30.18 17.34 -4.58
C LYS A 21 -29.55 18.52 -3.83
N GLN A 22 -29.19 19.58 -4.57
CA GLN A 22 -28.78 20.88 -4.03
C GLN A 22 -27.59 20.84 -3.06
N MET A 23 -26.47 20.23 -3.48
CA MET A 23 -25.23 20.13 -2.67
C MET A 23 -25.40 19.48 -1.28
N LYS A 24 -26.53 18.83 -1.01
CA LYS A 24 -26.80 18.13 0.25
C LYS A 24 -27.07 16.65 -0.03
N TRP A 25 -26.31 15.80 0.64
CA TRP A 25 -26.57 14.38 0.69
C TRP A 25 -27.78 14.14 1.60
N ARG A 26 -28.91 13.66 1.05
CA ARG A 26 -29.96 13.07 1.90
C ARG A 26 -29.52 11.68 2.34
N ARG A 27 -29.45 11.45 3.65
CA ARG A 27 -28.98 10.20 4.28
C ARG A 27 -29.97 9.65 5.32
N ASP A 28 -31.23 10.09 5.26
CA ASP A 28 -32.30 9.88 6.26
C ASP A 28 -32.64 8.40 6.58
N SER A 29 -31.90 7.42 6.02
CA SER A 29 -32.13 5.97 6.21
C SER A 29 -30.84 5.14 6.07
N PHE A 30 -29.67 5.75 6.30
CA PHE A 30 -28.41 5.00 6.40
C PHE A 30 -28.28 4.38 7.79
N PRO A 31 -27.89 3.10 7.90
CA PRO A 31 -27.59 2.52 9.20
C PRO A 31 -26.47 3.30 9.89
N GLU A 32 -26.62 3.49 11.19
CA GLU A 32 -25.54 3.99 12.02
C GLU A 32 -24.39 2.98 11.99
N ARG A 33 -23.20 3.48 11.65
CA ARG A 33 -21.97 2.70 11.63
C ARG A 33 -21.01 3.35 12.59
N ASN A 34 -20.44 2.55 13.50
CA ASN A 34 -19.36 3.05 14.34
C ASN A 34 -18.17 3.45 13.46
N VAL A 35 -17.73 4.69 13.63
CA VAL A 35 -16.58 5.25 12.90
C VAL A 35 -15.47 5.52 13.89
N VAL A 36 -14.30 4.93 13.65
CA VAL A 36 -13.08 5.20 14.40
C VAL A 36 -12.16 6.02 13.51
N TYR A 37 -11.89 7.26 13.90
CA TYR A 37 -11.02 8.18 13.17
C TYR A 37 -9.70 8.39 13.90
N VAL A 38 -8.60 7.96 13.29
CA VAL A 38 -7.25 8.03 13.82
C VAL A 38 -6.50 9.11 13.04
N GLU A 39 -6.34 10.26 13.68
CA GLU A 39 -5.68 11.45 13.12
C GLU A 39 -4.15 11.30 13.05
N ILE A 40 -3.53 12.08 12.16
CA ILE A 40 -2.08 12.32 12.21
C ILE A 40 -1.77 13.06 13.53
N GLN A 41 -1.39 12.30 14.56
CA GLN A 41 -0.57 12.90 15.59
C GLN A 41 0.81 13.06 14.98
N ARG A 42 1.17 14.29 14.63
CA ARG A 42 2.58 14.63 14.35
C ARG A 42 3.41 13.95 15.43
N THR A 43 4.52 13.32 15.05
CA THR A 43 5.45 12.63 15.97
C THR A 43 6.13 13.63 16.90
N VAL A 44 5.32 14.29 17.70
CA VAL A 44 5.70 15.23 18.74
C VAL A 44 5.90 14.36 19.98
N PRO A 45 7.10 14.36 20.57
CA PRO A 45 7.36 13.61 21.79
C PRO A 45 6.29 13.91 22.84
N ALA A 46 5.98 12.91 23.67
CA ALA A 46 4.94 13.06 24.68
C ALA A 46 5.17 14.26 25.62
N GLY A 47 6.43 14.67 25.85
CA GLY A 47 6.76 15.82 26.68
C GLY A 47 6.49 17.19 26.07
N GLU A 48 6.27 17.28 24.76
CA GLU A 48 5.97 18.54 24.07
C GLU A 48 4.47 18.75 23.83
N LEU A 49 3.65 17.72 24.09
CA LEU A 49 2.21 17.78 23.90
C LEU A 49 1.53 18.28 25.18
N THR A 50 0.93 19.46 25.12
CA THR A 50 0.19 20.09 26.23
C THR A 50 -0.94 19.22 26.80
N LYS A 51 -1.50 18.29 26.01
CA LYS A 51 -2.47 17.28 26.49
C LYS A 51 -1.87 16.33 27.53
N PHE A 52 -0.58 16.00 27.42
CA PHE A 52 0.10 15.09 28.34
C PHE A 52 0.55 15.76 29.64
N ASN A 53 0.69 17.10 29.66
CA ASN A 53 0.92 17.83 30.90
C ASN A 53 -0.17 17.56 31.94
N LYS A 54 -1.44 17.40 31.52
CA LYS A 54 -2.55 17.08 32.41
C LYS A 54 -2.38 15.72 33.11
N PHE A 55 -1.70 14.76 32.49
CA PHE A 55 -1.42 13.45 33.09
C PHE A 55 -0.24 13.50 34.08
N LEU A 56 0.64 14.47 33.93
CA LEU A 56 1.77 14.71 34.84
C LEU A 56 1.37 15.56 36.06
N SER A 57 0.44 16.52 35.88
CA SER A 57 0.06 17.50 36.91
C SER A 57 -1.34 17.34 37.50
N GLY A 58 -2.17 16.46 36.95
CA GLY A 58 -3.56 16.26 37.40
C GLY A 58 -3.68 15.27 38.57
N ASP A 59 -4.77 15.41 39.35
CA ASP A 59 -5.10 14.47 40.43
C ASP A 59 -5.34 13.06 39.89
N SER A 60 -4.69 12.07 40.49
CA SER A 60 -4.79 10.64 40.12
C SER A 60 -6.24 10.11 40.08
N ILE A 61 -7.15 10.73 40.84
CA ILE A 61 -8.57 10.40 40.90
C ILE A 61 -9.28 10.61 39.53
N GLN A 62 -8.78 11.53 38.71
CA GLN A 62 -9.36 11.89 37.41
C GLN A 62 -8.99 10.90 36.28
N PHE A 63 -8.08 9.97 36.55
CA PHE A 63 -7.58 9.03 35.57
C PHE A 63 -8.01 7.60 35.89
N GLU A 64 -8.22 6.81 34.85
CA GLU A 64 -8.49 5.38 34.93
C GLU A 64 -7.35 4.64 34.25
N VAL A 65 -6.79 3.62 34.93
CA VAL A 65 -5.72 2.79 34.38
C VAL A 65 -6.31 1.45 33.95
N LYS A 66 -6.20 1.13 32.65
CA LYS A 66 -6.67 -0.13 32.07
C LYS A 66 -5.49 -0.94 31.54
N ASN A 67 -5.60 -2.27 31.65
CA ASN A 67 -4.72 -3.16 30.92
C ASN A 67 -5.14 -3.17 29.44
N LEU A 68 -4.17 -3.38 28.55
CA LEU A 68 -4.45 -3.56 27.12
C LEU A 68 -5.14 -4.90 26.87
N ASN A 69 -5.96 -4.95 25.82
CA ASN A 69 -6.56 -6.20 25.34
C ASN A 69 -5.44 -7.20 24.93
N PRO A 70 -5.56 -8.50 25.27
CA PRO A 70 -4.65 -9.54 24.77
C PRO A 70 -4.37 -9.51 23.27
N ASP A 71 -5.39 -9.23 22.44
CA ASP A 71 -5.21 -9.09 20.99
C ASP A 71 -4.37 -7.85 20.64
N THR A 72 -4.60 -6.72 21.33
CA THR A 72 -3.78 -5.50 21.18
C THR A 72 -2.32 -5.80 21.50
N ILE A 73 -2.05 -6.46 22.64
CA ILE A 73 -0.68 -6.86 23.02
C ILE A 73 -0.06 -7.72 21.94
N LYS A 74 -0.76 -8.78 21.51
CA LYS A 74 -0.29 -9.71 20.49
C LYS A 74 0.08 -9.01 19.18
N TYR A 75 -0.81 -8.17 18.63
CA TYR A 75 -0.59 -7.55 17.33
C TYR A 75 0.39 -6.38 17.40
N CYS A 76 0.38 -5.58 18.47
CA CYS A 76 1.41 -4.56 18.68
C CYS A 76 2.80 -5.18 18.80
N THR A 77 2.95 -6.28 19.55
CA THR A 77 4.25 -6.97 19.66
C THR A 77 4.72 -7.50 18.33
N ALA A 78 3.81 -8.02 17.49
CA ALA A 78 4.16 -8.45 16.15
C ALA A 78 4.57 -7.29 15.22
N VAL A 79 3.89 -6.14 15.28
CA VAL A 79 4.17 -4.98 14.40
C VAL A 79 5.43 -4.23 14.82
N LEU A 80 5.65 -4.06 16.13
CA LEU A 80 6.74 -3.26 16.70
C LEU A 80 7.99 -4.08 17.05
N ASP A 81 7.90 -5.41 16.99
CA ASP A 81 8.95 -6.34 17.43
C ASP A 81 9.42 -6.06 18.88
N LYS A 82 8.46 -5.72 19.75
CA LYS A 82 8.70 -5.35 21.15
C LYS A 82 7.66 -5.96 22.09
N LYS A 83 8.14 -6.42 23.24
CA LYS A 83 7.31 -6.92 24.34
C LYS A 83 6.58 -5.75 25.02
N ILE A 84 5.25 -5.74 24.95
CA ILE A 84 4.41 -4.68 25.53
C ILE A 84 3.40 -5.20 26.55
N GLU A 85 3.60 -6.40 27.09
CA GLU A 85 2.66 -7.08 27.99
C GLU A 85 2.41 -6.29 29.28
N ASP A 86 3.42 -5.54 29.74
CA ASP A 86 3.35 -4.71 30.95
C ASP A 86 2.77 -3.30 30.71
N TYR A 87 2.34 -3.01 29.48
CA TYR A 87 1.82 -1.69 29.14
C TYR A 87 0.38 -1.53 29.63
N LYS A 88 0.09 -0.32 30.10
CA LYS A 88 -1.22 0.11 30.57
C LYS A 88 -1.64 1.38 29.84
N CYS A 89 -2.94 1.49 29.59
CA CYS A 89 -3.56 2.69 29.07
C CYS A 89 -4.09 3.52 30.23
N VAL A 90 -3.63 4.76 30.35
CA VAL A 90 -4.14 5.75 31.30
C VAL A 90 -5.09 6.66 30.52
N ILE A 91 -6.36 6.68 30.93
CA ILE A 91 -7.44 7.39 30.24
C ILE A 91 -7.98 8.47 31.17
N ASN A 92 -8.22 9.67 30.64
CA ASN A 92 -8.94 10.71 31.39
C ASN A 92 -10.43 10.35 31.45
N LYS A 93 -11.01 10.30 32.67
CA LYS A 93 -12.42 9.95 32.86
C LYS A 93 -13.38 10.97 32.22
N ASN A 94 -12.97 12.23 32.14
CA ASN A 94 -13.77 13.33 31.57
C ASN A 94 -13.58 13.47 30.06
N ASP A 95 -12.51 12.91 29.51
CA ASP A 95 -12.21 12.92 28.07
C ASP A 95 -11.59 11.59 27.65
N PRO A 96 -12.42 10.61 27.23
CA PRO A 96 -11.95 9.30 26.79
C PRO A 96 -11.06 9.32 25.53
N THR A 97 -10.95 10.45 24.82
CA THR A 97 -10.02 10.61 23.69
C THR A 97 -8.61 10.97 24.17
N SER A 98 -8.51 11.51 25.39
CA SER A 98 -7.25 11.78 26.06
C SER A 98 -6.75 10.50 26.74
N ARG A 99 -5.80 9.84 26.08
CA ARG A 99 -5.17 8.58 26.53
C ARG A 99 -3.66 8.66 26.44
N MET A 100 -2.99 8.00 27.37
CA MET A 100 -1.54 7.88 27.43
C MET A 100 -1.15 6.42 27.71
N PHE A 101 -0.07 5.93 27.10
CA PHE A 101 0.43 4.56 27.35
C PHE A 101 1.64 4.58 28.29
N VAL A 102 1.63 3.73 29.31
CA VAL A 102 2.67 3.65 30.34
C VAL A 102 3.08 2.18 30.52
N GLY A 103 4.37 1.87 30.38
CA GLY A 103 4.96 0.55 30.62
C GLY A 103 5.80 0.47 31.89
N LYS A 104 6.43 -0.69 32.12
CA LYS A 104 7.45 -0.89 33.17
C LYS A 104 8.77 -1.28 32.53
N ALA A 105 9.90 -0.75 33.03
CA ALA A 105 11.21 -1.26 32.66
C ALA A 105 11.52 -2.56 33.42
N LEU A 106 12.36 -3.41 32.83
CA LEU A 106 12.89 -4.65 33.43
C LEU A 106 13.53 -4.46 34.81
N ASN A 107 13.89 -3.22 35.17
CA ASN A 107 14.62 -2.88 36.39
C ASN A 107 13.73 -2.30 37.51
N GLY A 108 12.40 -2.35 37.36
CA GLY A 108 11.44 -1.88 38.38
C GLY A 108 11.14 -0.37 38.37
N SER A 109 11.84 0.43 37.56
CA SER A 109 11.52 1.84 37.31
C SER A 109 10.34 1.97 36.33
N GLY A 110 9.33 2.77 36.67
CA GLY A 110 8.16 3.00 35.80
C GLY A 110 8.56 3.69 34.48
N TYR A 111 8.10 3.15 33.35
CA TYR A 111 8.46 3.60 32.01
C TYR A 111 7.26 4.31 31.39
N SER A 112 7.31 5.63 31.20
CA SER A 112 6.21 6.37 30.55
C SER A 112 6.43 6.50 29.03
N GLN A 113 5.39 6.84 28.26
CA GLN A 113 5.42 7.18 26.82
C GLN A 113 6.57 8.14 26.40
N PHE A 114 7.22 8.78 27.36
CA PHE A 114 8.34 9.71 27.20
C PHE A 114 9.65 9.04 26.74
N HIS A 115 9.80 7.72 26.88
CA HIS A 115 10.98 6.97 26.39
C HIS A 115 10.73 6.27 25.05
N PHE A 116 9.55 6.44 24.47
CA PHE A 116 9.11 5.75 23.27
C PHE A 116 9.12 6.71 22.08
N GLY A 117 9.41 6.18 20.88
CA GLY A 117 9.23 6.97 19.66
C GLY A 117 7.76 7.35 19.52
N ALA A 118 7.47 8.61 19.21
CA ALA A 118 6.09 9.07 19.05
C ALA A 118 5.30 8.24 18.01
N GLY A 119 5.98 7.68 17.00
CA GLY A 119 5.39 6.77 16.01
C GLY A 119 4.95 5.43 16.60
N GLU A 120 5.73 4.86 17.50
CA GLU A 120 5.39 3.58 18.12
C GLU A 120 4.17 3.72 19.04
N ALA A 121 4.05 4.85 19.77
CA ALA A 121 2.89 5.11 20.64
C ALA A 121 1.60 5.25 19.82
N SER A 122 1.72 5.89 18.66
CA SER A 122 0.61 6.04 17.70
C SER A 122 0.11 4.67 17.22
N ILE A 123 1.02 3.73 16.95
CA ILE A 123 0.63 2.36 16.57
C ILE A 123 -0.09 1.63 17.70
N ILE A 124 0.39 1.73 18.93
CA ILE A 124 -0.31 1.09 20.07
C ILE A 124 -1.72 1.67 20.22
N ASP A 125 -1.87 2.99 20.15
CA ASP A 125 -3.20 3.65 20.20
C ASP A 125 -4.10 3.16 19.06
N THR A 126 -3.57 3.12 17.84
CA THR A 126 -4.32 2.74 16.64
C THR A 126 -4.80 1.30 16.73
N ILE A 127 -3.92 0.36 17.09
CA ILE A 127 -4.25 -1.05 17.25
C ILE A 127 -5.26 -1.23 18.40
N ASP A 128 -5.05 -0.59 19.56
CA ASP A 128 -5.98 -0.65 20.69
C ASP A 128 -7.38 -0.17 20.30
N ARG A 129 -7.47 0.96 19.58
CA ARG A 129 -8.76 1.50 19.13
C ARG A 129 -9.46 0.59 18.13
N ILE A 130 -8.71 -0.05 17.23
CA ILE A 130 -9.27 -0.98 16.24
C ILE A 130 -9.73 -2.29 16.93
N GLU A 131 -8.94 -2.84 17.85
CA GLU A 131 -9.28 -4.06 18.58
C GLU A 131 -10.47 -3.85 19.52
N ASN A 132 -10.65 -2.65 20.07
CA ASN A 132 -11.82 -2.29 20.87
C ASN A 132 -13.03 -1.78 20.03
N ALA A 133 -12.88 -1.57 18.72
CA ALA A 133 -13.98 -1.15 17.85
C ALA A 133 -15.04 -2.26 17.71
N THR A 134 -16.29 -1.90 17.44
CA THR A 134 -17.32 -2.91 17.18
C THR A 134 -17.12 -3.59 15.82
N ASP A 135 -17.64 -4.80 15.64
CA ASP A 135 -17.62 -5.47 14.33
C ASP A 135 -18.37 -4.65 13.27
N ASN A 136 -17.92 -4.71 12.02
CA ASN A 136 -18.44 -3.93 10.89
C ASN A 136 -18.19 -2.42 10.98
N SER A 137 -17.32 -1.94 11.88
CA SER A 137 -16.96 -0.51 11.96
C SER A 137 -16.25 -0.01 10.71
N LEU A 138 -16.31 1.31 10.48
CA LEU A 138 -15.46 2.03 9.54
C LEU A 138 -14.26 2.60 10.30
N ILE A 139 -13.06 2.22 9.88
CA ILE A 139 -11.81 2.74 10.43
C ILE A 139 -11.21 3.68 9.40
N LEU A 140 -10.87 4.88 9.82
CA LEU A 140 -10.22 5.91 9.03
C LEU A 140 -8.88 6.24 9.69
N VAL A 141 -7.77 6.07 8.99
CA VAL A 141 -6.42 6.31 9.53
C VAL A 141 -5.63 7.22 8.61
N GLU A 142 -5.06 8.29 9.15
CA GLU A 142 -4.19 9.16 8.37
C GLU A 142 -2.70 8.76 8.52
N GLU A 143 -1.93 8.80 7.42
CA GLU A 143 -0.47 8.57 7.35
C GLU A 143 0.04 7.41 8.23
N ILE A 144 -0.28 6.19 7.82
CA ILE A 144 0.05 4.97 8.59
C ILE A 144 1.55 4.71 8.77
N GLU A 145 2.40 5.35 7.97
CA GLU A 145 3.86 5.21 8.03
C GLU A 145 4.57 6.19 8.98
N ASN A 146 3.85 7.16 9.53
CA ASN A 146 4.48 8.27 10.25
C ASN A 146 5.26 7.79 11.48
N GLY A 147 6.58 8.00 11.48
CA GLY A 147 7.47 7.61 12.58
C GLY A 147 7.78 6.12 12.68
N LEU A 148 7.53 5.32 11.63
CA LEU A 148 7.79 3.88 11.61
C LEU A 148 8.90 3.49 10.64
N HIS A 149 9.63 2.45 11.00
CA HIS A 149 10.55 1.78 10.09
C HIS A 149 9.78 1.07 8.97
N PRO A 150 10.27 1.02 7.71
CA PRO A 150 9.63 0.33 6.59
C PRO A 150 9.09 -1.08 6.89
N VAL A 151 9.85 -1.87 7.66
CA VAL A 151 9.44 -3.21 8.08
C VAL A 151 8.17 -3.17 8.95
N ALA A 152 8.10 -2.25 9.91
CA ALA A 152 6.92 -2.09 10.77
C ALA A 152 5.70 -1.62 9.97
N VAL A 153 5.88 -0.76 8.96
CA VAL A 153 4.81 -0.35 8.04
C VAL A 153 4.19 -1.55 7.34
N ARG A 154 5.03 -2.45 6.80
CA ARG A 154 4.56 -3.66 6.11
C ARG A 154 3.79 -4.59 7.05
N LEU A 155 4.33 -4.81 8.25
CA LEU A 155 3.67 -5.62 9.29
C LEU A 155 2.34 -4.99 9.73
N PHE A 156 2.27 -3.67 9.79
CA PHE A 156 1.06 -2.95 10.15
C PHE A 156 -0.03 -3.09 9.08
N VAL A 157 0.30 -2.96 7.78
CA VAL A 157 -0.65 -3.21 6.68
C VAL A 157 -1.18 -4.65 6.71
N ASN A 158 -0.31 -5.62 7.00
CA ASN A 158 -0.70 -7.02 7.16
C ASN A 158 -1.67 -7.22 8.33
N TYR A 159 -1.42 -6.56 9.47
CA TYR A 159 -2.34 -6.51 10.59
C TYR A 159 -3.69 -5.89 10.19
N LEU A 160 -3.69 -4.72 9.53
CA LEU A 160 -4.91 -4.04 9.09
C LEU A 160 -5.76 -4.93 8.19
N THR A 161 -5.11 -5.64 7.27
CA THR A 161 -5.77 -6.62 6.37
C THR A 161 -6.37 -7.78 7.17
N ASN A 162 -5.65 -8.31 8.17
CA ASN A 162 -6.15 -9.38 9.03
C ASN A 162 -7.38 -8.96 9.86
N VAL A 163 -7.28 -7.83 10.57
CA VAL A 163 -8.36 -7.36 11.45
C VAL A 163 -9.59 -6.92 10.66
N ALA A 164 -9.41 -6.36 9.45
CA ALA A 164 -10.50 -6.10 8.53
C ALA A 164 -11.29 -7.38 8.19
N LYS A 165 -10.62 -8.49 7.91
CA LYS A 165 -11.26 -9.79 7.63
C LYS A 165 -11.93 -10.39 8.86
N ARG A 166 -11.26 -10.34 10.02
CA ARG A 166 -11.71 -10.92 11.29
C ARG A 166 -12.95 -10.22 11.83
N LYS A 167 -12.92 -8.88 11.90
CA LYS A 167 -14.00 -8.05 12.49
C LYS A 167 -14.93 -7.42 11.45
N LYS A 168 -14.79 -7.81 10.18
CA LYS A 168 -15.57 -7.29 9.03
C LYS A 168 -15.46 -5.76 8.89
N LEU A 169 -14.31 -5.19 9.20
CA LEU A 169 -14.09 -3.75 9.16
C LEU A 169 -13.90 -3.28 7.72
N GLN A 170 -14.32 -2.05 7.45
CA GLN A 170 -13.79 -1.30 6.32
C GLN A 170 -12.71 -0.38 6.86
N ILE A 171 -11.51 -0.47 6.31
CA ILE A 171 -10.38 0.38 6.71
C ILE A 171 -10.01 1.21 5.49
N ILE A 172 -10.02 2.53 5.65
CA ILE A 172 -9.51 3.48 4.66
C ILE A 172 -8.37 4.22 5.32
N PHE A 173 -7.22 4.24 4.66
CA PHE A 173 -6.08 4.99 5.16
C PHE A 173 -5.34 5.74 4.07
N THR A 174 -4.61 6.77 4.48
CA THR A 174 -3.70 7.52 3.59
C THR A 174 -2.26 7.09 3.85
N THR A 175 -1.44 7.12 2.80
CA THR A 175 -0.01 6.80 2.91
C THR A 175 0.79 7.42 1.77
N HIS A 176 2.02 7.84 2.09
CA HIS A 176 3.10 8.17 1.16
C HIS A 176 4.18 7.07 1.14
N SER A 177 3.99 5.96 1.84
CA SER A 177 4.96 4.86 1.88
C SER A 177 4.76 3.89 0.72
N GLN A 178 5.82 3.68 -0.07
CA GLN A 178 5.83 2.62 -1.08
C GLN A 178 5.75 1.24 -0.42
N ASP A 179 6.35 1.08 0.78
CA ASP A 179 6.30 -0.17 1.53
C ASP A 179 4.87 -0.55 1.92
N ALA A 180 4.03 0.44 2.29
CA ALA A 180 2.61 0.20 2.53
C ALA A 180 1.87 -0.21 1.25
N VAL A 181 2.08 0.53 0.15
CA VAL A 181 1.41 0.28 -1.14
C VAL A 181 1.76 -1.11 -1.70
N ASN A 182 3.00 -1.57 -1.50
CA ASN A 182 3.46 -2.85 -2.01
C ASN A 182 2.70 -4.05 -1.40
N GLU A 183 2.28 -3.94 -0.14
CA GLU A 183 1.59 -5.00 0.61
C GLU A 183 0.08 -5.08 0.30
N LEU A 184 -0.50 -4.07 -0.34
CA LEU A 184 -1.91 -4.07 -0.73
C LEU A 184 -2.12 -4.78 -2.07
N GLU A 185 -3.35 -5.20 -2.38
CA GLU A 185 -3.73 -5.59 -3.73
C GLU A 185 -3.98 -4.35 -4.61
N PRO A 186 -3.77 -4.41 -5.94
CA PRO A 186 -3.99 -3.27 -6.85
C PRO A 186 -5.35 -2.59 -6.70
N GLU A 187 -6.42 -3.36 -6.51
CA GLU A 187 -7.80 -2.87 -6.37
C GLU A 187 -8.02 -2.08 -5.08
N ALA A 188 -7.19 -2.31 -4.06
CA ALA A 188 -7.23 -1.60 -2.79
C ALA A 188 -6.48 -0.26 -2.84
N VAL A 189 -5.65 -0.03 -3.87
CA VAL A 189 -4.84 1.18 -4.00
C VAL A 189 -5.58 2.22 -4.83
N TRP A 190 -5.75 3.41 -4.26
CA TRP A 190 -6.35 4.56 -4.93
C TRP A 190 -5.39 5.76 -4.86
N ALA A 191 -4.99 6.28 -6.02
CA ALA A 191 -4.16 7.47 -6.12
C ALA A 191 -5.01 8.68 -6.52
N SER A 192 -4.92 9.78 -5.76
CA SER A 192 -5.53 11.06 -6.08
C SER A 192 -4.50 11.99 -6.71
N ILE A 193 -4.69 12.36 -7.98
CA ILE A 193 -3.75 13.17 -8.77
C ILE A 193 -4.54 14.25 -9.52
N ASN A 194 -4.17 15.52 -9.38
CA ASN A 194 -4.78 16.62 -10.14
C ASN A 194 -6.33 16.59 -10.14
N LYS A 195 -6.92 16.30 -8.97
CA LYS A 195 -8.39 16.16 -8.76
C LYS A 195 -9.03 14.97 -9.50
N LYS A 196 -8.24 14.06 -10.06
CA LYS A 196 -8.67 12.77 -10.61
C LYS A 196 -8.25 11.63 -9.69
N VAL A 197 -9.01 10.55 -9.68
CA VAL A 197 -8.71 9.37 -8.85
C VAL A 197 -8.45 8.18 -9.75
N TRP A 198 -7.43 7.40 -9.40
CA TRP A 198 -6.93 6.25 -10.13
C TRP A 198 -6.95 5.03 -9.23
N ASN A 199 -7.32 3.87 -9.77
CA ASN A 199 -7.28 2.60 -9.05
C ASN A 199 -6.20 1.70 -9.66
N GLY A 200 -5.38 1.08 -8.82
CA GLY A 200 -4.27 0.20 -9.23
C GLY A 200 -2.94 0.52 -8.56
N LYS A 201 -1.99 -0.44 -8.59
CA LYS A 201 -0.61 -0.28 -8.14
C LYS A 201 0.20 0.57 -9.13
N LEU A 202 0.00 1.88 -9.10
CA LEU A 202 1.00 2.81 -9.62
C LEU A 202 2.07 3.00 -8.55
N SER A 203 3.34 2.75 -8.86
CA SER A 203 4.41 3.10 -7.94
C SER A 203 4.41 4.62 -7.70
N ILE A 204 4.84 5.07 -6.52
CA ILE A 204 4.98 6.50 -6.21
C ILE A 204 5.88 7.20 -7.24
N GLU A 205 6.87 6.48 -7.76
CA GLU A 205 7.74 6.99 -8.81
C GLU A 205 7.00 7.20 -10.14
N SER A 206 6.13 6.26 -10.51
CA SER A 206 5.25 6.39 -11.67
C SER A 206 4.29 7.58 -11.48
N LEU A 207 3.73 7.72 -10.28
CA LEU A 207 2.88 8.86 -9.90
C LEU A 207 3.64 10.18 -10.05
N ARG A 208 4.87 10.28 -9.51
CA ARG A 208 5.72 11.48 -9.62
C ARG A 208 6.13 11.81 -11.05
N ALA A 209 6.30 10.79 -11.90
CA ALA A 209 6.56 10.99 -13.32
C ALA A 209 5.32 11.58 -14.03
N ILE A 210 4.11 11.06 -13.75
CA ILE A 210 2.85 11.57 -14.33
C ILE A 210 2.53 13.00 -13.85
N THR A 211 2.90 13.35 -12.62
CA THR A 211 2.65 14.70 -12.07
C THR A 211 3.68 15.74 -12.49
N GLY A 212 4.73 15.36 -13.23
CA GLY A 212 5.81 16.26 -13.61
C GLY A 212 6.74 16.65 -12.45
N GLN A 213 6.71 15.91 -11.33
CA GLN A 213 7.61 16.13 -10.19
C GLN A 213 9.02 15.54 -10.40
N LYS A 214 9.23 14.71 -11.43
CA LYS A 214 10.57 14.26 -11.86
C LYS A 214 11.05 15.05 -13.07
N VAL A 215 12.26 15.61 -12.95
CA VAL A 215 12.93 16.44 -13.96
C VAL A 215 13.53 15.57 -15.07
N ASN A 216 13.20 15.90 -16.33
CA ASN A 216 13.92 15.62 -17.58
C ASN A 216 14.44 14.19 -17.85
N SER A 217 13.56 13.18 -17.82
CA SER A 217 13.87 11.88 -18.43
C SER A 217 12.74 11.45 -19.38
N LYS A 218 13.11 10.82 -20.50
CA LYS A 218 12.15 10.14 -21.38
C LYS A 218 11.57 8.95 -20.62
N VAL A 219 10.27 8.73 -20.74
CA VAL A 219 9.59 7.71 -19.93
C VAL A 219 9.03 6.60 -20.80
N ILE A 220 9.25 5.36 -20.36
CA ILE A 220 8.60 4.17 -20.92
C ILE A 220 7.75 3.54 -19.82
N TYR A 221 6.47 3.32 -20.10
CA TYR A 221 5.57 2.59 -19.22
C TYR A 221 5.41 1.16 -19.73
N VAL A 222 5.50 0.19 -18.82
CA VAL A 222 5.33 -1.26 -19.08
C VAL A 222 4.28 -1.84 -18.14
N GLU A 223 3.77 -3.03 -18.42
CA GLU A 223 2.72 -3.65 -17.63
C GLU A 223 3.20 -4.10 -16.24
N ASP A 224 4.34 -4.80 -16.19
CA ASP A 224 4.84 -5.43 -14.97
C ASP A 224 6.37 -5.36 -14.80
N SER A 225 6.88 -6.01 -13.74
CA SER A 225 8.30 -6.04 -13.41
C SER A 225 9.14 -6.86 -14.38
N PHE A 226 8.59 -7.90 -15.00
CA PHE A 226 9.32 -8.73 -15.95
C PHE A 226 9.56 -7.94 -17.25
N ALA A 227 8.50 -7.33 -17.79
CA ALA A 227 8.60 -6.43 -18.93
C ALA A 227 9.54 -5.26 -18.64
N LYS A 228 9.52 -4.72 -17.41
CA LYS A 228 10.47 -3.68 -16.99
C LYS A 228 11.92 -4.14 -17.11
N GLU A 229 12.26 -5.28 -16.51
CA GLU A 229 13.62 -5.82 -16.54
C GLU A 229 14.08 -6.11 -17.97
N TRP A 230 13.20 -6.67 -18.80
CA TRP A 230 13.51 -6.91 -20.21
C TRP A 230 13.82 -5.59 -20.94
N VAL A 231 12.95 -4.59 -20.82
CA VAL A 231 13.13 -3.30 -21.50
C VAL A 231 14.38 -2.57 -21.01
N GLU A 232 14.66 -2.57 -19.69
CA GLU A 232 15.88 -1.97 -19.14
C GLU A 232 17.13 -2.65 -19.70
N ASN A 233 17.18 -3.99 -19.72
CA ASN A 233 18.29 -4.74 -20.32
C ASN A 233 18.46 -4.44 -21.83
N ALA A 234 17.36 -4.28 -22.57
CA ALA A 234 17.40 -3.93 -23.99
C ALA A 234 17.94 -2.50 -24.20
N ILE A 235 17.53 -1.54 -23.37
CA ILE A 235 18.03 -0.16 -23.41
C ILE A 235 19.54 -0.14 -23.12
N ASP A 236 19.99 -0.82 -22.06
CA ASP A 236 21.41 -0.85 -21.70
C ASP A 236 22.28 -1.47 -22.80
N ARG A 237 21.76 -2.52 -23.46
CA ARG A 237 22.49 -3.23 -24.52
C ARG A 237 22.50 -2.49 -25.86
N TYR A 238 21.36 -1.97 -26.29
CA TYR A 238 21.19 -1.43 -27.65
C TYR A 238 21.20 0.10 -27.70
N LEU A 239 20.90 0.78 -26.59
CA LEU A 239 20.82 2.24 -26.48
C LEU A 239 21.66 2.80 -25.31
N PRO A 240 22.93 2.39 -25.12
CA PRO A 240 23.72 2.74 -23.92
C PRO A 240 23.92 4.24 -23.74
N LYS A 241 23.96 5.02 -24.83
CA LYS A 241 24.08 6.48 -24.79
C LYS A 241 22.83 7.18 -24.23
N LEU A 242 21.67 6.53 -24.29
CA LEU A 242 20.38 7.08 -23.86
C LEU A 242 19.91 6.49 -22.53
N ALA A 243 20.51 5.40 -22.05
CA ALA A 243 20.11 4.68 -20.84
C ALA A 243 19.96 5.58 -19.62
N SER A 244 20.89 6.52 -19.39
CA SER A 244 20.82 7.47 -18.27
C SER A 244 19.64 8.46 -18.35
N THR A 245 19.09 8.66 -19.55
CA THR A 245 18.00 9.61 -19.83
C THR A 245 16.63 8.96 -19.97
N ILE A 246 16.57 7.62 -20.02
CA ILE A 246 15.31 6.87 -20.14
C ILE A 246 14.98 6.26 -18.77
N LYS A 247 13.72 6.35 -18.36
CA LYS A 247 13.20 5.68 -17.16
C LYS A 247 12.05 4.76 -17.53
N VAL A 248 12.13 3.52 -17.04
CA VAL A 248 11.10 2.51 -17.24
C VAL A 248 10.28 2.36 -15.96
N TYR A 249 8.96 2.46 -16.07
CA TYR A 249 8.03 2.39 -14.95
C TYR A 249 6.95 1.35 -15.21
N THR A 250 6.55 0.64 -14.16
CA THR A 250 5.40 -0.27 -14.21
C THR A 250 4.11 0.50 -14.02
N ALA A 251 3.10 0.22 -14.85
CA ALA A 251 1.83 0.94 -14.86
C ALA A 251 0.60 0.01 -14.83
N GLY A 252 0.81 -1.29 -14.59
CA GLY A 252 -0.23 -2.30 -14.62
C GLY A 252 -0.65 -2.65 -16.05
N GLY A 253 -1.35 -3.77 -16.20
CA GLY A 253 -1.64 -4.30 -17.53
C GLY A 253 -2.60 -3.46 -18.38
N TYR A 254 -2.76 -3.84 -19.65
CA TYR A 254 -3.72 -3.19 -20.55
C TYR A 254 -5.14 -3.13 -19.94
N PRO A 255 -5.88 -2.00 -20.04
CA PRO A 255 -5.55 -0.76 -20.74
C PRO A 255 -4.86 0.29 -19.85
N SER A 256 -4.46 -0.05 -18.62
CA SER A 256 -3.93 0.89 -17.63
C SER A 256 -2.61 1.52 -18.07
N VAL A 257 -1.66 0.73 -18.57
CA VAL A 257 -0.38 1.22 -19.12
C VAL A 257 -0.56 2.29 -20.19
N VAL A 258 -1.51 2.09 -21.10
CA VAL A 258 -1.81 3.02 -22.20
C VAL A 258 -2.40 4.33 -21.66
N LYS A 259 -3.36 4.24 -20.73
CA LYS A 259 -3.95 5.43 -20.10
C LYS A 259 -2.90 6.24 -19.36
N VAL A 260 -2.00 5.59 -18.63
CA VAL A 260 -0.92 6.27 -17.89
C VAL A 260 -0.02 7.07 -18.83
N SER A 261 0.39 6.48 -19.96
CA SER A 261 1.20 7.18 -20.96
C SER A 261 0.44 8.34 -21.63
N GLN A 262 -0.83 8.15 -21.98
CA GLN A 262 -1.66 9.23 -22.53
C GLN A 262 -1.73 10.43 -21.58
N TYR A 263 -1.97 10.19 -20.30
CA TYR A 263 -2.05 11.25 -19.30
C TYR A 263 -0.73 11.96 -19.05
N HIS A 264 0.38 11.23 -19.11
CA HIS A 264 1.72 11.82 -19.07
C HIS A 264 1.90 12.80 -20.25
N ASN A 265 1.47 12.41 -21.45
CA ASN A 265 1.65 13.21 -22.67
C ASN A 265 0.66 14.37 -22.77
N GLU A 266 -0.51 14.27 -22.15
CA GLU A 266 -1.49 15.36 -22.04
C GLU A 266 -1.11 16.43 -21.01
N ASN A 267 -0.13 16.16 -20.14
CA ASN A 267 0.24 17.06 -19.06
C ASN A 267 1.16 18.20 -19.57
N PRO A 268 0.71 19.47 -19.54
CA PRO A 268 1.48 20.59 -20.09
C PRO A 268 2.73 20.95 -19.27
N THR A 269 2.90 20.41 -18.06
CA THR A 269 4.11 20.63 -17.26
C THR A 269 5.26 19.68 -17.63
N ILE A 270 5.00 18.71 -18.51
CA ILE A 270 5.96 17.69 -18.92
C ILE A 270 6.48 18.01 -20.32
N ASN A 271 7.80 18.08 -20.46
CA ASN A 271 8.46 18.47 -21.72
C ASN A 271 8.88 17.29 -22.61
N TYR A 272 8.83 16.06 -22.10
CA TYR A 272 9.26 14.87 -22.83
C TYR A 272 8.11 13.88 -22.94
N PRO A 273 7.82 13.35 -24.13
CA PRO A 273 6.76 12.37 -24.30
C PRO A 273 7.16 11.03 -23.66
N SER A 274 6.15 10.30 -23.23
CA SER A 274 6.22 8.92 -22.80
C SER A 274 5.73 7.96 -23.88
N ILE A 275 6.19 6.71 -23.81
CA ILE A 275 5.72 5.61 -24.63
C ILE A 275 5.17 4.50 -23.72
N ALA A 276 4.06 3.87 -24.10
CA ALA A 276 3.56 2.66 -23.46
C ALA A 276 3.98 1.42 -24.25
N LEU A 277 4.60 0.44 -23.58
CA LEU A 277 4.84 -0.89 -24.11
C LEU A 277 3.82 -1.85 -23.50
N VAL A 278 3.05 -2.48 -24.38
CA VAL A 278 1.89 -3.33 -24.06
C VAL A 278 2.23 -4.76 -24.40
N ASP A 279 1.84 -5.71 -23.56
CA ASP A 279 2.13 -7.11 -23.81
C ASP A 279 1.38 -7.61 -25.06
N GLY A 280 1.96 -8.59 -25.76
CA GLY A 280 1.40 -9.10 -27.01
C GLY A 280 0.14 -9.95 -26.84
N ASP A 281 -0.19 -10.38 -25.62
CA ASP A 281 -1.29 -11.31 -25.32
C ASP A 281 -2.68 -10.78 -25.71
N ILE A 282 -2.83 -9.45 -25.81
CA ILE A 282 -4.08 -8.80 -26.22
C ILE A 282 -4.22 -8.67 -27.74
N LYS A 283 -3.16 -8.93 -28.52
CA LYS A 283 -3.15 -8.74 -29.97
C LYS A 283 -4.21 -9.63 -30.64
N GLY A 284 -5.19 -9.00 -31.28
CA GLY A 284 -6.28 -9.71 -31.97
C GLY A 284 -7.45 -10.16 -31.08
N ARG A 285 -7.49 -9.80 -29.79
CA ARG A 285 -8.68 -10.05 -28.95
C ARG A 285 -9.88 -9.24 -29.46
N GLN A 286 -11.08 -9.80 -29.38
CA GLN A 286 -12.29 -9.03 -29.72
C GLN A 286 -12.46 -7.86 -28.75
N GLY A 287 -12.48 -6.63 -29.27
CA GLY A 287 -12.65 -5.41 -28.48
C GLY A 287 -11.37 -4.63 -28.18
N THR A 288 -10.18 -5.13 -28.52
CA THR A 288 -8.96 -4.29 -28.50
C THR A 288 -9.02 -3.27 -29.63
N LYS A 289 -9.01 -1.99 -29.26
CA LYS A 289 -8.79 -0.89 -30.21
C LYS A 289 -7.31 -0.91 -30.65
N GLU A 290 -7.04 -0.38 -31.85
CA GLU A 290 -5.67 -0.07 -32.25
C GLU A 290 -4.97 0.74 -31.16
N LEU A 291 -3.71 0.40 -30.90
CA LEU A 291 -2.91 1.13 -29.93
C LEU A 291 -2.73 2.58 -30.40
N PRO A 292 -2.77 3.57 -29.48
CA PRO A 292 -2.51 4.97 -29.84
C PRO A 292 -1.07 5.17 -30.32
N GLU A 293 -0.78 6.32 -30.94
CA GLU A 293 0.53 6.65 -31.53
C GLU A 293 1.73 6.45 -30.60
N ASN A 294 1.56 6.74 -29.29
CA ASN A 294 2.61 6.58 -28.28
C ASN A 294 2.55 5.22 -27.56
N ALA A 295 1.99 4.18 -28.19
CA ALA A 295 1.93 2.84 -27.62
C ALA A 295 2.32 1.77 -28.66
N MET A 296 3.03 0.74 -28.21
CA MET A 296 3.51 -0.34 -29.06
C MET A 296 3.48 -1.67 -28.31
N PHE A 297 3.28 -2.76 -29.05
CA PHE A 297 3.39 -4.11 -28.47
C PHE A 297 4.84 -4.50 -28.20
N ILE A 298 5.11 -5.12 -27.06
CA ILE A 298 6.36 -5.80 -26.77
C ILE A 298 6.21 -7.30 -27.06
N GLY A 299 6.56 -7.67 -28.29
CA GLY A 299 6.41 -9.04 -28.78
C GLY A 299 4.98 -9.38 -29.22
N ASP A 300 4.71 -10.68 -29.33
CA ASP A 300 3.45 -11.22 -29.87
C ASP A 300 2.62 -11.99 -28.83
N ASP A 301 3.14 -12.17 -27.61
CA ASP A 301 2.50 -12.91 -26.51
C ASP A 301 3.01 -12.35 -25.17
N TYR A 302 2.76 -13.05 -24.06
CA TYR A 302 3.33 -12.73 -22.75
C TYR A 302 4.86 -12.67 -22.79
N PRO A 303 5.48 -11.62 -22.22
CA PRO A 303 6.92 -11.43 -22.33
C PRO A 303 7.75 -12.59 -21.76
N ASP A 304 7.35 -13.13 -20.62
CA ASP A 304 7.99 -14.28 -19.97
C ASP A 304 7.88 -15.56 -20.81
N ALA A 305 6.72 -15.80 -21.43
CA ALA A 305 6.52 -16.89 -22.37
C ALA A 305 7.45 -16.76 -23.58
N ILE A 306 7.61 -15.57 -24.16
CA ILE A 306 8.52 -15.37 -25.30
C ILE A 306 9.96 -15.72 -24.93
N VAL A 307 10.44 -15.23 -23.77
CA VAL A 307 11.79 -15.52 -23.29
C VAL A 307 11.96 -17.01 -23.01
N TYR A 308 10.98 -17.64 -22.36
CA TYR A 308 11.00 -19.08 -22.09
C TYR A 308 11.10 -19.91 -23.38
N HIS A 309 10.22 -19.68 -24.35
CA HIS A 309 10.21 -20.45 -25.59
C HIS A 309 11.51 -20.23 -26.40
N TYR A 310 12.06 -19.02 -26.38
CA TYR A 310 13.37 -18.77 -26.99
C TYR A 310 14.48 -19.57 -26.32
N ILE A 311 14.51 -19.61 -24.99
CA ILE A 311 15.49 -20.40 -24.23
C ILE A 311 15.31 -21.89 -24.50
N ALA A 312 14.08 -22.40 -24.45
CA ALA A 312 13.78 -23.80 -24.67
C ALA A 312 14.20 -24.27 -26.06
N LYS A 313 13.94 -23.47 -27.09
CA LYS A 313 14.34 -23.78 -28.47
C LYS A 313 15.87 -23.80 -28.67
N ASN A 314 16.61 -23.01 -27.89
CA ASN A 314 18.07 -22.86 -28.01
C ASN A 314 18.81 -23.38 -26.77
N ILE A 315 18.25 -24.40 -26.10
CA ILE A 315 18.74 -24.87 -24.80
C ILE A 315 20.17 -25.41 -24.87
N GLU A 316 20.56 -25.98 -26.01
CA GLU A 316 21.92 -26.45 -26.28
C GLU A 316 22.98 -25.34 -26.11
N GLU A 317 22.67 -24.13 -26.57
CA GLU A 317 23.58 -22.97 -26.48
C GLU A 317 23.46 -22.26 -25.12
N HIS A 318 22.28 -22.31 -24.51
CA HIS A 318 21.96 -21.51 -23.32
C HIS A 318 22.11 -22.24 -21.99
N ALA A 319 22.15 -23.58 -21.96
CA ALA A 319 22.25 -24.35 -20.71
C ALA A 319 23.48 -23.97 -19.87
N SER A 320 24.64 -23.78 -20.51
CA SER A 320 25.87 -23.36 -19.83
C SER A 320 25.76 -21.93 -19.26
N VAL A 321 25.14 -21.02 -20.01
CA VAL A 321 24.94 -19.63 -19.60
C VAL A 321 23.96 -19.55 -18.44
N LEU A 322 22.83 -20.27 -18.51
CA LEU A 322 21.84 -20.38 -17.44
C LEU A 322 22.47 -20.93 -16.17
N ARG A 323 23.25 -22.00 -16.28
CA ARG A 323 23.96 -22.59 -15.14
C ARG A 323 24.83 -21.56 -14.42
N GLN A 324 25.61 -20.79 -15.18
CA GLN A 324 26.52 -19.79 -14.64
C GLN A 324 25.77 -18.59 -14.06
N ARG A 325 24.82 -18.02 -14.82
CA ARG A 325 24.11 -16.77 -14.45
C ARG A 325 23.09 -16.97 -13.35
N CYS A 326 22.44 -18.13 -13.28
CA CYS A 326 21.46 -18.47 -12.24
C CYS A 326 22.09 -19.23 -11.06
N LEU A 327 23.43 -19.35 -11.01
CA LEU A 327 24.18 -20.00 -9.93
C LEU A 327 23.70 -21.45 -9.63
N LEU A 328 23.30 -22.18 -10.68
CA LEU A 328 22.78 -23.55 -10.60
C LEU A 328 23.92 -24.57 -10.47
N THR A 329 24.79 -24.39 -9.48
CA THR A 329 26.01 -25.19 -9.28
C THR A 329 25.75 -26.70 -9.14
N ARG A 330 24.56 -27.07 -8.63
CA ARG A 330 24.12 -28.47 -8.45
C ARG A 330 23.50 -29.11 -9.69
N PHE A 331 23.19 -28.31 -10.71
CA PHE A 331 22.63 -28.79 -11.97
C PHE A 331 23.72 -28.72 -13.05
N ASP A 332 24.03 -29.85 -13.65
CA ASP A 332 24.84 -29.88 -14.87
C ASP A 332 24.00 -29.46 -16.08
N ALA A 333 24.66 -29.18 -17.20
CA ALA A 333 23.96 -28.71 -18.40
C ALA A 333 22.91 -29.73 -18.90
N GLU A 334 23.19 -31.02 -18.76
CA GLU A 334 22.28 -32.10 -19.17
C GLU A 334 21.00 -32.14 -18.33
N LYS A 335 21.09 -31.96 -17.01
CA LYS A 335 19.92 -31.84 -16.13
C LYS A 335 19.09 -30.59 -16.41
N ILE A 336 19.74 -29.49 -16.80
CA ILE A 336 19.03 -28.26 -17.17
C ILE A 336 18.25 -28.49 -18.48
N LYS A 337 18.86 -29.14 -19.47
CA LYS A 337 18.17 -29.51 -20.72
C LYS A 337 16.95 -30.38 -20.47
N ALA A 338 17.13 -31.46 -19.71
CA ALA A 338 16.06 -32.41 -19.38
C ALA A 338 14.91 -31.81 -18.55
N ALA A 339 15.09 -30.64 -17.93
CA ALA A 339 14.05 -29.95 -17.18
C ALA A 339 13.28 -28.91 -18.01
N VAL A 340 13.79 -28.55 -19.19
CA VAL A 340 13.20 -27.56 -20.11
C VAL A 340 12.48 -28.26 -21.26
N GLU A 341 12.94 -29.46 -21.65
CA GLU A 341 12.20 -30.45 -22.46
C GLU A 341 11.00 -31.03 -21.69
#